data_AF-A0A8D1RGX8-F1
#
_entry.id   AF-A0A8D1RGX8-F1
#
_cell.length_a   1.000
_cell.length_b   1.000
_cell.length_c   1.000
_cell.angle_alpha   90.00
_cell.angle_beta   90.00
_cell.angle_gamma   90.00
#
_symmetry.space_group_name_H-M   'P 1'
#
loop_
_entity.id
_entity.type
_entity.pdbx_description
1 polymer ?
#
loop_
_entity_poly.entity_id
_entity_poly.type
_entity_poly.pdbx_seq_one_letter_code
_entity_poly.pdbx_strand_id
1 'polypeptide(L)'
;MQAVICKQFSSSLIGRRIESVVRSLHGSLRMNNTELHKQGLLLFAEILTRQPEEIKLFTSSAMCRDAGRALQEALSSPVLEVAAEAVRATSAFLRYGNMLTRSSPLFFSPQGHASNRDSEKAILRRGNFLLSTLEGFRNACRLAVEFQNEPSAQENPFTAPGAENEDTLEAFSEFLLSACDSLCIPMVMRYSEQATNPALMEVFLSILHSLFVVVPHMKEKFSRKLAASSFIQLTLELKARFCSDLGHSSLNQVCSSFLYSMCINLLSAPEKTAPLSQEELSAVSELLQHGLPQISSRSPESLAFLSDRQYMEGAARQKQYCILLLFYLAYIHEDRFVSEAELFMAVQSFLLSLQDQGERPPLVVFRASVYLLATCQDKDGALDEVWAEIYYSLEDQIVLSLVSGRLFKVAPSPFDMVFLVLGQNLSFLV
;
A
#
# COMPACT_ATOMS: atom_id res chain seq x y z
N MET A 1 47.30 12.33 -9.91
CA MET A 1 47.48 11.01 -10.59
C MET A 1 47.68 9.88 -9.58
N GLN A 2 48.63 9.95 -8.64
CA GLN A 2 48.84 8.93 -7.59
C GLN A 2 47.62 8.67 -6.68
N ALA A 3 46.86 9.71 -6.29
CA ALA A 3 45.65 9.54 -5.48
C ALA A 3 44.51 8.79 -6.20
N VAL A 4 44.43 8.89 -7.54
CA VAL A 4 43.45 8.17 -8.36
C VAL A 4 43.85 6.70 -8.49
N ILE A 5 45.15 6.44 -8.69
CA ILE A 5 45.69 5.08 -8.76
C ILE A 5 45.53 4.34 -7.42
N CYS A 6 45.76 5.00 -6.27
CA CYS A 6 45.53 4.41 -4.94
C CYS A 6 44.05 4.09 -4.66
N LYS A 7 43.11 4.98 -5.05
CA LYS A 7 41.66 4.70 -4.92
C LYS A 7 41.23 3.53 -5.80
N GLN A 8 41.77 3.44 -7.01
CA GLN A 8 41.45 2.39 -7.97
C GLN A 8 42.04 1.03 -7.58
N PHE A 9 43.25 1.01 -7.02
CA PHE A 9 43.84 -0.20 -6.43
C PHE A 9 43.07 -0.67 -5.19
N SER A 10 42.70 0.24 -4.29
CA SER A 10 41.88 -0.07 -3.11
C SER A 10 40.51 -0.65 -3.50
N SER A 11 39.81 -0.04 -4.47
CA SER A 11 38.55 -0.56 -5.01
C SER A 11 38.71 -1.94 -5.68
N SER A 12 39.82 -2.19 -6.39
CA SER A 12 40.07 -3.50 -7.01
C SER A 12 40.36 -4.62 -5.99
N LEU A 13 41.05 -4.29 -4.89
CA LEU A 13 41.38 -5.24 -3.82
C LEU A 13 40.15 -5.56 -2.97
N ILE A 14 39.32 -4.54 -2.70
CA ILE A 14 38.02 -4.67 -2.04
C ILE A 14 37.05 -5.47 -2.92
N GLY A 15 37.06 -5.22 -4.24
CA GLY A 15 36.29 -5.98 -5.23
C GLY A 15 36.61 -7.48 -5.23
N ARG A 16 37.89 -7.86 -5.22
CA ARG A 16 38.28 -9.28 -5.14
C ARG A 16 37.92 -9.93 -3.81
N ARG A 17 37.95 -9.17 -2.71
CA ARG A 17 37.53 -9.66 -1.39
C ARG A 17 36.03 -9.92 -1.34
N ILE A 18 35.19 -9.01 -1.86
CA ILE A 18 33.74 -9.23 -1.89
C ILE A 18 33.36 -10.39 -2.82
N GLU A 19 34.09 -10.59 -3.93
CA GLU A 19 33.89 -11.75 -4.81
C GLU A 19 34.08 -13.09 -4.08
N SER A 20 35.12 -13.18 -3.25
CA SER A 20 35.37 -14.35 -2.43
C SER A 20 34.28 -14.54 -1.36
N VAL A 21 33.77 -13.45 -0.78
CA VAL A 21 32.68 -13.49 0.20
C VAL A 21 31.39 -13.97 -0.47
N VAL A 22 31.01 -13.44 -1.63
CA VAL A 22 29.82 -13.88 -2.38
C VAL A 22 29.93 -15.34 -2.79
N ARG A 23 31.10 -15.78 -3.27
CA ARG A 23 31.34 -17.19 -3.62
C ARG A 23 31.28 -18.10 -2.39
N SER A 24 31.84 -17.66 -1.26
CA SER A 24 31.78 -18.40 0.01
C SER A 24 30.35 -18.48 0.52
N LEU A 25 29.59 -17.40 0.46
CA LEU A 25 28.17 -17.37 0.83
C LEU A 25 27.36 -18.36 -0.03
N HIS A 26 27.59 -18.36 -1.36
CA HIS A 26 26.96 -19.32 -2.26
C HIS A 26 27.30 -20.77 -1.89
N GLY A 27 28.57 -21.03 -1.54
CA GLY A 27 29.01 -22.35 -1.08
C GLY A 27 28.37 -22.75 0.26
N SER A 28 28.27 -21.81 1.20
CA SER A 28 27.69 -22.02 2.52
C SER A 28 26.19 -22.32 2.43
N LEU A 29 25.43 -21.59 1.60
CA LEU A 29 23.97 -21.78 1.43
C LEU A 29 23.57 -23.17 0.88
N ARG A 30 24.52 -23.88 0.26
CA ARG A 30 24.34 -25.26 -0.23
C ARG A 30 24.60 -26.32 0.83
N MET A 31 25.09 -25.93 2.00
CA MET A 31 25.33 -26.85 3.11
C MET A 31 24.07 -26.95 3.97
N ASN A 32 23.89 -28.07 4.68
CA ASN A 32 22.74 -28.22 5.60
C ASN A 32 23.04 -27.64 6.99
N ASN A 33 23.59 -26.42 7.07
CA ASN A 33 23.97 -25.80 8.34
C ASN A 33 23.41 -24.37 8.44
N THR A 34 22.33 -24.25 9.20
CA THR A 34 21.58 -23.00 9.39
C THR A 34 22.39 -21.90 10.07
N GLU A 35 23.27 -22.26 11.02
CA GLU A 35 24.13 -21.29 11.70
C GLU A 35 25.17 -20.71 10.72
N LEU A 36 25.74 -21.55 9.85
CA LEU A 36 26.64 -21.06 8.80
C LEU A 36 25.92 -20.15 7.80
N HIS A 37 24.64 -20.41 7.50
CA HIS A 37 23.84 -19.53 6.65
C HIS A 37 23.64 -18.17 7.32
N LYS A 38 23.20 -18.18 8.59
CA LYS A 38 22.98 -16.98 9.41
C LYS A 38 24.24 -16.11 9.48
N GLN A 39 25.36 -16.69 9.92
CA GLN A 39 26.63 -15.97 10.06
C GLN A 39 27.15 -15.43 8.72
N GLY A 40 27.00 -16.21 7.63
CA GLY A 40 27.39 -15.78 6.30
C GLY A 40 26.58 -14.57 5.81
N LEU A 41 25.27 -14.58 6.05
CA LEU A 41 24.36 -13.49 5.67
C LEU A 41 24.57 -12.24 6.53
N LEU A 42 24.75 -12.41 7.84
CA LEU A 42 25.05 -11.32 8.77
C LEU A 42 26.35 -10.61 8.38
N LEU A 43 27.42 -11.38 8.12
CA LEU A 43 28.69 -10.82 7.65
C LEU A 43 28.50 -10.05 6.33
N PHE A 44 27.72 -10.59 5.41
CA PHE A 44 27.46 -9.95 4.13
C PHE A 44 26.66 -8.65 4.28
N ALA A 45 25.62 -8.65 5.12
CA ALA A 45 24.85 -7.46 5.48
C ALA A 45 25.75 -6.38 6.07
N GLU A 46 26.60 -6.75 7.04
CA GLU A 46 27.48 -5.81 7.74
C GLU A 46 28.54 -5.21 6.83
N ILE A 47 29.06 -6.00 5.89
CA ILE A 47 29.94 -5.49 4.85
C ILE A 47 29.20 -4.47 3.98
N LEU A 48 27.94 -4.68 3.63
CA LEU A 48 27.20 -3.74 2.76
C LEU A 48 26.79 -2.46 3.49
N THR A 49 26.42 -2.54 4.77
CA THR A 49 25.97 -1.39 5.58
C THR A 49 27.11 -0.44 5.93
N ARG A 50 28.32 -0.96 6.19
CA ARG A 50 29.47 -0.15 6.62
C ARG A 50 30.23 0.53 5.48
N GLN A 51 29.82 0.34 4.22
CA GLN A 51 30.60 0.83 3.09
C GLN A 51 30.23 2.27 2.75
N PRO A 52 31.22 3.18 2.63
CA PRO A 52 30.98 4.55 2.24
C PRO A 52 30.57 4.64 0.76
N GLU A 53 29.78 5.65 0.42
CA GLU A 53 29.13 5.81 -0.90
C GLU A 53 30.14 5.88 -2.07
N GLU A 54 31.39 6.25 -1.81
CA GLU A 54 32.43 6.43 -2.81
C GLU A 54 33.14 5.13 -3.22
N ILE A 55 32.98 4.04 -2.47
CA ILE A 55 33.66 2.77 -2.76
C ILE A 55 32.74 1.88 -3.58
N LYS A 56 33.16 1.55 -4.81
CA LYS A 56 32.53 0.53 -5.65
C LYS A 56 32.98 -0.87 -5.21
N LEU A 57 32.11 -1.58 -4.48
CA LEU A 57 32.26 -2.98 -4.09
C LEU A 57 32.12 -3.91 -5.29
N PHE A 58 31.05 -3.73 -6.07
CA PHE A 58 30.80 -4.55 -7.25
C PHE A 58 31.46 -3.92 -8.47
N THR A 59 32.61 -4.49 -8.86
CA THR A 59 33.37 -4.05 -10.03
C THR A 59 32.83 -4.63 -11.35
N SER A 60 31.92 -5.62 -11.28
CA SER A 60 31.31 -6.27 -12.44
C SER A 60 29.81 -6.52 -12.21
N SER A 61 29.02 -6.38 -13.27
CA SER A 61 27.60 -6.73 -13.29
C SER A 61 27.35 -8.23 -13.10
N ALA A 62 28.34 -9.09 -13.40
CA ALA A 62 28.28 -10.52 -13.12
C ALA A 62 28.31 -10.78 -11.61
N MET A 63 29.21 -10.11 -10.87
CA MET A 63 29.32 -10.27 -9.42
C MET A 63 28.08 -9.78 -8.68
N CYS A 64 27.52 -8.64 -9.11
CA CYS A 64 26.27 -8.12 -8.57
C CYS A 64 25.10 -9.11 -8.77
N ARG A 65 25.05 -9.76 -9.93
CA ARG A 65 24.07 -10.81 -10.23
C ARG A 65 24.27 -12.06 -9.37
N ASP A 66 25.51 -12.46 -9.12
CA ASP A 66 25.83 -13.61 -8.28
C ASP A 66 25.46 -13.36 -6.83
N ALA A 67 25.74 -12.15 -6.32
CA ALA A 67 25.28 -11.71 -5.00
C ALA A 67 23.76 -11.71 -4.91
N GLY A 68 23.07 -11.16 -5.91
CA GLY A 68 21.61 -11.18 -5.99
C GLY A 68 21.02 -12.60 -5.99
N ARG A 69 21.65 -13.55 -6.71
CA ARG A 69 21.22 -14.95 -6.73
C ARG A 69 21.42 -15.64 -5.38
N ALA A 70 22.55 -15.42 -4.72
CA ALA A 70 22.80 -15.98 -3.39
C ALA A 70 21.79 -15.44 -2.36
N LEU A 71 21.48 -14.14 -2.41
CA LEU A 71 20.44 -13.55 -1.56
C LEU A 71 19.05 -14.12 -1.86
N GLN A 72 18.70 -14.32 -3.14
CA GLN A 72 17.44 -14.92 -3.54
C GLN A 72 17.28 -16.36 -3.00
N GLU A 73 18.34 -17.16 -3.07
CA GLU A 73 18.39 -18.52 -2.51
C GLU A 73 18.17 -18.48 -0.99
N ALA A 74 18.84 -17.54 -0.30
CA ALA A 74 18.70 -17.36 1.15
C ALA A 74 17.30 -16.89 1.59
N LEU A 75 16.66 -15.98 0.83
CA LEU A 75 15.30 -15.48 1.11
C LEU A 75 14.22 -16.55 0.96
N SER A 76 14.52 -17.65 0.27
CA SER A 76 13.63 -18.79 0.11
C SER A 76 13.78 -19.82 1.24
N SER A 77 14.66 -19.56 2.22
CA SER A 77 14.86 -20.43 3.38
C SER A 77 13.57 -20.55 4.21
N PRO A 78 13.19 -21.76 4.64
CA PRO A 78 12.07 -21.95 5.56
C PRO A 78 12.42 -21.62 7.02
N VAL A 79 13.68 -21.31 7.33
CA VAL A 79 14.15 -21.02 8.68
C VAL A 79 14.10 -19.52 8.95
N LEU A 80 13.31 -19.10 9.94
CA LEU A 80 13.05 -17.69 10.27
C LEU A 80 14.34 -16.89 10.47
N GLU A 81 15.29 -17.38 11.26
CA GLU A 81 16.56 -16.67 11.52
C GLU A 81 17.37 -16.43 10.24
N VAL A 82 17.44 -17.43 9.36
CA VAL A 82 18.15 -17.32 8.08
C VAL A 82 17.41 -16.37 7.15
N ALA A 83 16.08 -16.45 7.09
CA ALA A 83 15.28 -15.53 6.29
C ALA A 83 15.40 -14.08 6.81
N ALA A 84 15.44 -13.88 8.12
CA ALA A 84 15.61 -12.56 8.73
C ALA A 84 16.95 -11.93 8.32
N GLU A 85 18.06 -12.67 8.45
CA GLU A 85 19.36 -12.19 7.99
C GLU A 85 19.41 -11.99 6.48
N ALA A 86 18.74 -12.86 5.71
CA ALA A 86 18.65 -12.70 4.25
C ALA A 86 17.93 -11.41 3.84
N VAL A 87 16.84 -11.04 4.53
CA VAL A 87 16.15 -9.76 4.29
C VAL A 87 17.04 -8.60 4.71
N ARG A 88 17.73 -8.66 5.86
CA ARG A 88 18.68 -7.61 6.28
C ARG A 88 19.78 -7.39 5.25
N ALA A 89 20.41 -8.48 4.80
CA ALA A 89 21.45 -8.45 3.77
C ALA A 89 20.92 -7.91 2.43
N THR A 90 19.70 -8.30 2.04
CA THR A 90 19.03 -7.82 0.83
C THR A 90 18.70 -6.33 0.93
N SER A 91 18.16 -5.86 2.05
CA SER A 91 17.89 -4.44 2.29
C SER A 91 19.16 -3.61 2.20
N ALA A 92 20.26 -4.08 2.80
CA ALA A 92 21.57 -3.44 2.67
C ALA A 92 22.07 -3.42 1.22
N PHE A 93 21.91 -4.53 0.49
CA PHE A 93 22.28 -4.66 -0.91
C PHE A 93 21.48 -3.71 -1.82
N LEU A 94 20.17 -3.61 -1.61
CA LEU A 94 19.29 -2.72 -2.36
C LEU A 94 19.57 -1.25 -2.05
N ARG A 95 19.83 -0.90 -0.79
CA ARG A 95 20.26 0.45 -0.40
C ARG A 95 21.54 0.84 -1.12
N TYR A 96 22.53 -0.06 -1.11
CA TYR A 96 23.80 0.14 -1.80
C TYR A 96 23.61 0.29 -3.32
N GLY A 97 22.77 -0.55 -3.94
CA GLY A 97 22.42 -0.44 -5.37
C GLY A 97 21.71 0.86 -5.73
N ASN A 98 20.77 1.31 -4.89
CA ASN A 98 20.10 2.60 -5.06
C ASN A 98 21.09 3.77 -4.99
N MET A 99 22.04 3.74 -4.05
CA MET A 99 23.11 4.75 -3.96
C MET A 99 23.95 4.80 -5.23
N LEU A 100 24.36 3.65 -5.76
CA LEU A 100 25.11 3.57 -7.00
C LEU A 100 24.34 4.12 -8.20
N THR A 101 23.01 3.92 -8.28
CA THR A 101 22.20 4.49 -9.37
C THR A 101 21.98 6.00 -9.25
N ARG A 102 22.11 6.58 -8.04
CA ARG A 102 22.01 8.04 -7.81
C ARG A 102 23.32 8.77 -8.13
N SER A 103 24.48 8.14 -7.91
CA SER A 103 25.80 8.73 -8.13
C SER A 103 26.47 8.31 -9.45
N SER A 104 25.92 7.34 -10.20
CA SER A 104 26.35 6.99 -11.56
C SER A 104 25.27 6.19 -12.31
N PRO A 105 24.88 6.53 -13.56
CA PRO A 105 23.86 5.78 -14.32
C PRO A 105 24.25 4.34 -14.74
N LEU A 106 25.42 3.84 -14.30
CA LEU A 106 26.16 2.77 -14.98
C LEU A 106 25.81 1.33 -14.57
N PHE A 107 25.03 1.11 -13.50
CA PHE A 107 24.84 -0.26 -13.00
C PHE A 107 23.72 -1.07 -13.69
N PHE A 108 22.81 -0.39 -14.39
CA PHE A 108 21.72 -1.06 -15.13
C PHE A 108 21.52 -0.57 -16.57
N SER A 109 22.30 0.40 -17.06
CA SER A 109 22.31 0.75 -18.49
C SER A 109 23.42 0.02 -19.24
N PRO A 110 23.15 -0.52 -20.44
CA PRO A 110 24.22 -0.91 -21.35
C PRO A 110 24.99 0.35 -21.73
N GLN A 111 26.28 0.40 -21.41
CA GLN A 111 27.14 1.48 -21.84
C GLN A 111 27.40 1.33 -23.35
N GLY A 112 26.70 2.15 -24.14
CA GLY A 112 26.81 2.20 -25.60
C GLY A 112 25.45 2.48 -26.22
N HIS A 113 25.39 3.41 -27.18
CA HIS A 113 24.18 3.86 -27.90
C HIS A 113 23.15 2.74 -28.09
N ALA A 114 22.15 2.68 -27.22
CA ALA A 114 21.23 1.55 -27.14
C ALA A 114 20.09 1.75 -28.15
N SER A 115 19.88 0.74 -29.01
CA SER A 115 18.64 0.62 -29.78
C SER A 115 17.46 0.43 -28.82
N ASN A 116 16.25 0.81 -29.23
CA ASN A 116 15.03 0.66 -28.42
C ASN A 116 14.85 -0.77 -27.84
N ARG A 117 15.31 -1.79 -28.58
CA ARG A 117 15.26 -3.21 -28.17
C ARG A 117 16.16 -3.56 -26.98
N ASP A 118 17.26 -2.84 -26.77
CA ASP A 118 18.18 -3.10 -25.66
C ASP A 118 17.69 -2.48 -24.35
N SER A 119 16.92 -1.39 -24.46
CA SER A 119 16.21 -0.76 -23.34
C SER A 119 15.08 -1.65 -22.80
N GLU A 120 14.23 -2.17 -23.67
CA GLU A 120 13.13 -3.09 -23.27
C GLU A 120 13.65 -4.34 -22.57
N LYS A 121 14.74 -4.93 -23.07
CA LYS A 121 15.41 -6.07 -22.42
C LYS A 121 15.99 -5.71 -21.05
N ALA A 122 16.49 -4.49 -20.87
CA ALA A 122 16.99 -4.02 -19.59
C ALA A 122 15.86 -3.83 -18.58
N ILE A 123 14.73 -3.25 -19.01
CA ILE A 123 13.52 -3.08 -18.19
C ILE A 123 12.99 -4.46 -17.75
N LEU A 124 12.87 -5.41 -18.68
CA LEU A 124 12.42 -6.77 -18.37
C LEU A 124 13.33 -7.48 -17.35
N ARG A 125 14.66 -7.39 -17.52
CA ARG A 125 15.62 -7.96 -16.58
C ARG A 125 15.51 -7.34 -15.19
N ARG A 126 15.31 -6.02 -15.12
CA ARG A 126 15.10 -5.30 -13.86
C ARG A 126 13.79 -5.73 -13.19
N GLY A 127 12.73 -5.89 -13.97
CA GLY A 127 11.45 -6.41 -13.50
C GLY A 127 11.56 -7.81 -12.91
N ASN A 128 12.27 -8.72 -13.57
CA ASN A 128 12.49 -10.08 -13.07
C ASN A 128 13.29 -10.11 -11.77
N PHE A 129 14.36 -9.31 -11.68
CA PHE A 129 15.15 -9.20 -10.46
C PHE A 129 14.32 -8.64 -9.28
N LEU A 130 13.54 -7.59 -9.54
CA LEU A 130 12.66 -6.99 -8.55
C LEU A 130 11.58 -7.98 -8.08
N LEU A 131 10.92 -8.67 -9.02
CA LEU A 131 9.93 -9.71 -8.70
C LEU A 131 10.53 -10.78 -7.79
N SER A 132 11.68 -11.36 -8.15
CA SER A 132 12.35 -12.38 -7.32
C SER A 132 12.74 -11.88 -5.94
N THR A 133 13.16 -10.62 -5.83
CA THR A 133 13.48 -10.00 -4.54
C THR A 133 12.23 -9.83 -3.67
N LEU A 134 11.13 -9.38 -4.27
CA LEU A 134 9.83 -9.26 -3.59
C LEU A 134 9.25 -10.62 -3.21
N GLU A 135 9.43 -11.67 -4.00
CA GLU A 135 9.02 -13.03 -3.62
C GLU A 135 9.72 -13.50 -2.35
N GLY A 136 11.01 -13.23 -2.24
CA GLY A 136 11.77 -13.48 -1.02
C GLY A 136 11.27 -12.67 0.18
N PHE A 137 10.94 -11.39 -0.05
CA PHE A 137 10.33 -10.55 0.98
C PHE A 137 8.95 -11.05 1.41
N ARG A 138 8.12 -11.50 0.47
CA ARG A 138 6.80 -12.10 0.73
C ARG A 138 6.95 -13.38 1.57
N ASN A 139 7.96 -14.20 1.29
CA ASN A 139 8.25 -15.39 2.11
C ASN A 139 8.63 -15.01 3.54
N ALA A 140 9.42 -13.96 3.73
CA ALA A 140 9.75 -13.44 5.05
C ALA A 140 8.51 -12.93 5.81
N CYS A 141 7.62 -12.19 5.15
CA CYS A 141 6.33 -11.80 5.75
C CYS A 141 5.48 -13.03 6.12
N ARG A 142 5.43 -14.05 5.26
CA ARG A 142 4.71 -15.30 5.53
C ARG A 142 5.27 -16.01 6.77
N LEU A 143 6.58 -16.15 6.87
CA LEU A 143 7.22 -16.72 8.07
C LEU A 143 6.89 -15.89 9.31
N ALA A 144 6.93 -14.56 9.22
CA ALA A 144 6.57 -13.72 10.35
C ALA A 144 5.14 -14.00 10.85
N VAL A 145 4.17 -14.18 9.93
CA VAL A 145 2.78 -14.57 10.26
C VAL A 145 2.72 -15.96 10.89
N GLU A 146 3.41 -16.95 10.31
CA GLU A 146 3.41 -18.34 10.81
C GLU A 146 3.93 -18.43 12.25
N PHE A 147 4.95 -17.64 12.60
CA PHE A 147 5.56 -17.63 13.92
C PHE A 147 4.87 -16.70 14.94
N GLN A 148 3.81 -15.96 14.59
CA GLN A 148 3.10 -15.10 15.56
C GLN A 148 2.54 -15.86 16.76
N ASN A 149 2.13 -17.11 16.55
CA ASN A 149 1.53 -17.96 17.58
C ASN A 149 2.57 -18.81 18.34
N GLU A 150 3.85 -18.73 17.99
CA GLU A 150 4.93 -19.49 18.60
C GLU A 150 5.53 -18.71 19.80
N PRO A 151 5.34 -19.16 21.05
CA PRO A 151 5.87 -18.46 22.23
C PRO A 151 7.40 -18.36 22.22
N SER A 152 8.05 -19.37 21.61
CA SER A 152 9.51 -19.46 21.49
C SER A 152 10.13 -18.40 20.57
N ALA A 153 9.33 -17.80 19.68
CA ALA A 153 9.77 -16.76 18.76
C ALA A 153 9.50 -15.33 19.27
N GLN A 154 8.65 -15.19 20.30
CA GLN A 154 8.28 -13.91 20.88
C GLN A 154 9.32 -13.40 21.87
N GLU A 155 9.92 -14.30 22.65
CA GLU A 155 10.91 -13.96 23.66
C GLU A 155 12.19 -14.78 23.45
N ASN A 156 13.34 -14.09 23.37
CA ASN A 156 14.61 -14.77 23.45
C ASN A 156 14.84 -15.24 24.91
N PRO A 157 14.90 -16.55 25.19
CA PRO A 157 15.02 -17.08 26.55
C PRO A 157 16.37 -16.76 27.21
N PHE A 158 17.32 -16.21 26.46
CA PHE A 158 18.65 -15.82 26.96
C PHE A 158 18.81 -14.31 27.17
N THR A 159 17.76 -13.50 26.96
CA THR A 159 17.84 -12.06 27.16
C THR A 159 17.64 -11.69 28.62
N ALA A 160 18.63 -10.99 29.18
CA ALA A 160 18.58 -10.53 30.56
C ALA A 160 17.40 -9.56 30.79
N PRO A 161 16.75 -9.58 31.97
CA PRO A 161 15.66 -8.65 32.28
C PRO A 161 16.14 -7.20 32.15
N GLY A 162 15.57 -6.45 31.21
CA GLY A 162 15.90 -5.03 30.95
C GLY A 162 16.89 -4.76 29.82
N ALA A 163 17.37 -5.78 29.09
CA ALA A 163 18.13 -5.60 27.84
C ALA A 163 17.18 -5.49 26.63
N GLU A 164 17.50 -4.63 25.66
CA GLU A 164 16.77 -4.56 24.38
C GLU A 164 16.93 -5.86 23.61
N ASN A 165 15.80 -6.39 23.14
CA ASN A 165 15.71 -7.74 22.61
C ASN A 165 15.69 -7.67 21.06
N GLU A 166 16.86 -7.47 20.45
CA GLU A 166 17.02 -7.26 19.00
C GLU A 166 16.62 -8.49 18.15
N ASP A 167 16.67 -9.69 18.74
CA ASP A 167 16.36 -10.99 18.10
C ASP A 167 14.93 -11.46 18.40
N THR A 168 13.95 -10.56 18.45
CA THR A 168 12.54 -10.91 18.63
C THR A 168 11.76 -10.90 17.32
N LEU A 169 10.67 -11.65 17.26
CA LEU A 169 9.74 -11.59 16.13
C LEU A 169 9.17 -10.18 15.91
N GLU A 170 8.97 -9.40 16.98
CA GLU A 170 8.51 -8.02 16.90
C GLU A 170 9.54 -7.13 16.20
N ALA A 171 10.81 -7.15 16.62
CA ALA A 171 11.89 -6.39 15.98
C ALA A 171 12.05 -6.78 14.50
N PHE A 172 11.92 -8.06 14.16
CA PHE A 172 11.93 -8.52 12.77
C PHE A 172 10.73 -7.99 11.98
N SER A 173 9.53 -8.02 12.56
CA SER A 173 8.30 -7.54 11.95
C SER A 173 8.33 -6.03 11.68
N GLU A 174 8.84 -5.24 12.63
CA GLU A 174 9.08 -3.81 12.45
C GLU A 174 10.14 -3.53 11.39
N PHE A 175 11.20 -4.34 11.34
CA PHE A 175 12.21 -4.25 10.29
C PHE A 175 11.60 -4.52 8.90
N LEU A 176 10.72 -5.51 8.76
CA LEU A 176 9.99 -5.75 7.50
C LEU A 176 9.16 -4.53 7.11
N LEU A 177 8.38 -3.95 8.02
CA LEU A 177 7.62 -2.74 7.70
C LEU A 177 8.52 -1.58 7.25
N SER A 178 9.60 -1.33 7.99
CA SER A 178 10.58 -0.27 7.69
C SER A 178 11.30 -0.47 6.36
N ALA A 179 11.73 -1.71 6.07
CA ALA A 179 12.38 -2.05 4.80
C ALA A 179 11.41 -1.95 3.62
N CYS A 180 10.15 -2.36 3.80
CA CYS A 180 9.13 -2.23 2.77
C CYS A 180 8.87 -0.75 2.44
N ASP A 181 8.67 0.05 3.49
CA ASP A 181 8.36 1.48 3.40
C ASP A 181 9.48 2.30 2.75
N SER A 182 10.73 2.02 3.13
CA SER A 182 11.89 2.79 2.67
C SER A 182 12.54 2.28 1.38
N LEU A 183 12.36 1.00 1.02
CA LEU A 183 13.03 0.38 -0.12
C LEU A 183 12.04 -0.22 -1.14
N CYS A 184 11.15 -1.12 -0.71
CA CYS A 184 10.26 -1.84 -1.63
C CYS A 184 9.29 -0.88 -2.34
N ILE A 185 8.59 -0.01 -1.59
CA ILE A 185 7.64 0.94 -2.16
C ILE A 185 8.32 1.86 -3.19
N PRO A 186 9.40 2.60 -2.87
CA PRO A 186 10.05 3.46 -3.87
C PRO A 186 10.58 2.70 -5.09
N MET A 187 11.08 1.47 -4.91
CA MET A 187 11.63 0.68 -6.00
C MET A 187 10.56 0.19 -6.97
N VAL A 188 9.42 -0.28 -6.45
CA VAL A 188 8.28 -0.70 -7.26
C VAL A 188 7.65 0.50 -7.95
N MET A 189 7.47 1.62 -7.25
CA MET A 189 6.90 2.82 -7.86
C MET A 189 7.78 3.33 -9.00
N ARG A 190 9.09 3.46 -8.80
CA ARG A 190 10.03 3.85 -9.86
C ARG A 190 10.07 2.87 -11.05
N TYR A 191 9.85 1.58 -10.82
CA TYR A 191 9.74 0.61 -11.92
C TYR A 191 8.42 0.79 -12.68
N SER A 192 7.34 1.05 -11.97
CA SER A 192 5.98 1.21 -12.52
C SER A 192 5.83 2.40 -13.48
N GLU A 193 6.63 3.46 -13.29
CA GLU A 193 6.77 4.58 -14.23
C GLU A 193 7.23 4.14 -15.63
N GLN A 194 7.98 3.04 -15.72
CA GLN A 194 8.56 2.52 -16.98
C GLN A 194 7.74 1.35 -17.54
N ALA A 195 7.35 0.42 -16.68
CA ALA A 195 6.60 -0.76 -17.07
C ALA A 195 5.76 -1.29 -15.91
N THR A 196 4.55 -1.75 -16.21
CA THR A 196 3.65 -2.38 -15.25
C THR A 196 3.60 -3.88 -15.52
N ASN A 197 4.01 -4.70 -14.54
CA ASN A 197 3.96 -6.15 -14.62
C ASN A 197 2.92 -6.67 -13.60
N PRO A 198 1.86 -7.37 -14.04
CA PRO A 198 0.79 -7.81 -13.14
C PRO A 198 1.27 -8.78 -12.05
N ALA A 199 2.18 -9.70 -12.37
CA ALA A 199 2.73 -10.63 -11.38
C ALA A 199 3.55 -9.90 -10.31
N LEU A 200 4.33 -8.89 -10.71
CA LEU A 200 5.08 -8.06 -9.77
C LEU A 200 4.16 -7.27 -8.84
N MET A 201 3.10 -6.67 -9.39
CA MET A 201 2.11 -5.91 -8.61
C MET A 201 1.32 -6.81 -7.67
N GLU A 202 1.01 -8.04 -8.07
CA GLU A 202 0.36 -9.04 -7.22
C GLU A 202 1.23 -9.37 -5.99
N VAL A 203 2.53 -9.66 -6.21
CA VAL A 203 3.46 -9.93 -5.10
C VAL A 203 3.61 -8.70 -4.20
N PHE A 204 3.75 -7.52 -4.79
CA PHE A 204 3.92 -6.27 -4.05
C PHE A 204 2.71 -5.94 -3.15
N LEU A 205 1.50 -5.97 -3.71
CA LEU A 205 0.28 -5.70 -2.93
C LEU A 205 0.05 -6.78 -1.87
N SER A 206 0.42 -8.03 -2.14
CA SER A 206 0.37 -9.11 -1.13
C SER A 206 1.29 -8.81 0.05
N ILE A 207 2.51 -8.30 -0.19
CA ILE A 207 3.43 -7.88 0.88
C ILE A 207 2.81 -6.78 1.73
N LEU A 208 2.30 -5.72 1.09
CA LEU A 208 1.69 -4.61 1.81
C LEU A 208 0.50 -5.07 2.67
N HIS A 209 -0.32 -5.96 2.13
CA HIS A 209 -1.42 -6.59 2.87
C HIS A 209 -0.91 -7.42 4.06
N SER A 210 0.11 -8.26 3.86
CA SER A 210 0.71 -9.04 4.96
C SER A 210 1.26 -8.15 6.08
N LEU A 211 1.82 -6.98 5.76
CA LEU A 211 2.32 -6.04 6.77
C LEU A 211 1.24 -5.50 7.71
N PHE A 212 -0.03 -5.43 7.27
CA PHE A 212 -1.15 -5.09 8.16
C PHE A 212 -1.40 -6.17 9.23
N VAL A 213 -1.06 -7.42 8.93
CA VAL A 213 -1.19 -8.57 9.83
C VAL A 213 0.05 -8.72 10.70
N VAL A 214 1.23 -8.54 10.10
CA VAL A 214 2.53 -8.73 10.76
C VAL A 214 2.81 -7.65 11.81
N VAL A 215 2.41 -6.40 11.56
CA VAL A 215 2.63 -5.26 12.47
C VAL A 215 1.30 -4.58 12.83
N PRO A 216 0.44 -5.23 13.65
CA PRO A 216 -0.94 -4.78 13.88
C PRO A 216 -1.03 -3.41 14.55
N HIS A 217 -0.05 -3.04 15.37
CA HIS A 217 -0.02 -1.75 16.07
C HIS A 217 0.33 -0.56 15.13
N MET A 218 0.90 -0.83 13.94
CA MET A 218 1.22 0.20 12.94
C MET A 218 0.23 0.25 11.77
N LYS A 219 -0.71 -0.71 11.67
CA LYS A 219 -1.58 -0.86 10.49
C LYS A 219 -2.33 0.42 10.13
N GLU A 220 -2.80 1.19 11.11
CA GLU A 220 -3.53 2.45 10.88
C GLU A 220 -2.63 3.58 10.36
N LYS A 221 -1.44 3.74 10.94
CA LYS A 221 -0.45 4.73 10.48
C LYS A 221 0.02 4.39 9.07
N PHE A 222 0.25 3.11 8.82
CA PHE A 222 0.69 2.62 7.52
C PHE A 222 -0.40 2.76 6.46
N SER A 223 -1.65 2.37 6.75
CA SER A 223 -2.79 2.56 5.83
C SER A 223 -3.00 4.03 5.49
N ARG A 224 -2.90 4.95 6.46
CA ARG A 224 -2.97 6.40 6.21
C ARG A 224 -1.88 6.88 5.25
N LYS A 225 -0.63 6.46 5.50
CA LYS A 225 0.49 6.82 4.64
C LYS A 225 0.31 6.32 3.21
N LEU A 226 -0.13 5.07 3.05
CA LEU A 226 -0.41 4.49 1.73
C LEU A 226 -1.55 5.23 1.02
N ALA A 227 -2.65 5.52 1.71
CA ALA A 227 -3.75 6.30 1.14
C ALA A 227 -3.30 7.70 0.71
N ALA A 228 -2.54 8.42 1.55
CA ALA A 228 -1.95 9.72 1.20
C ALA A 228 -0.88 9.64 0.09
N SER A 229 -0.39 8.44 -0.23
CA SER A 229 0.54 8.17 -1.34
C SER A 229 -0.16 7.61 -2.58
N SER A 230 -1.48 7.80 -2.68
CA SER A 230 -2.32 7.39 -3.80
C SER A 230 -2.48 5.88 -4.05
N PHE A 231 -2.41 5.07 -2.99
CA PHE A 231 -2.55 3.61 -3.13
C PHE A 231 -3.99 3.15 -3.38
N ILE A 232 -5.02 3.96 -3.07
CA ILE A 232 -6.40 3.60 -3.42
C ILE A 232 -6.57 3.73 -4.93
N GLN A 233 -6.15 4.87 -5.50
CA GLN A 233 -6.10 5.11 -6.94
C GLN A 233 -5.28 4.04 -7.66
N LEU A 234 -4.03 3.82 -7.25
CA LEU A 234 -3.12 2.85 -7.87
C LEU A 234 -3.76 1.47 -7.95
N THR A 235 -4.40 1.01 -6.88
CA THR A 235 -5.00 -0.32 -6.82
C THR A 235 -6.24 -0.44 -7.72
N LEU A 236 -7.06 0.61 -7.80
CA LEU A 236 -8.21 0.66 -8.71
C LEU A 236 -7.77 0.71 -10.18
N GLU A 237 -6.73 1.46 -10.50
CA GLU A 237 -6.14 1.49 -11.85
C GLU A 237 -5.58 0.12 -12.26
N LEU A 238 -4.91 -0.59 -11.34
CA LEU A 238 -4.44 -1.96 -11.58
C LEU A 238 -5.61 -2.91 -11.86
N LYS A 239 -6.68 -2.84 -11.07
CA LYS A 239 -7.90 -3.65 -11.28
C LYS A 239 -8.54 -3.32 -12.64
N ALA A 240 -8.68 -2.04 -12.97
CA ALA A 240 -9.27 -1.60 -14.23
C ALA A 240 -8.42 -1.94 -15.47
N ARG A 241 -7.11 -2.09 -15.31
CA ARG A 241 -6.19 -2.41 -16.41
C ARG A 241 -6.05 -3.90 -16.66
N PHE A 242 -6.10 -4.73 -15.62
CA PHE A 242 -5.73 -6.15 -15.71
C PHE A 242 -6.84 -7.12 -15.31
N CYS A 243 -7.87 -6.68 -14.57
CA CYS A 243 -8.85 -7.57 -13.95
C CYS A 243 -10.25 -7.53 -14.59
N SER A 244 -10.41 -6.85 -15.71
CA SER A 244 -11.71 -6.71 -16.40
C SER A 244 -12.17 -8.00 -17.09
N ASP A 245 -11.24 -8.80 -17.65
CA ASP A 245 -11.55 -9.96 -18.51
C ASP A 245 -11.14 -11.32 -17.91
N LEU A 246 -11.23 -11.50 -16.58
CA LEU A 246 -10.79 -12.71 -15.84
C LEU A 246 -9.30 -13.08 -15.96
N GLY A 247 -8.51 -12.36 -16.78
CA GLY A 247 -7.11 -12.72 -17.10
C GLY A 247 -6.15 -12.74 -15.91
N HIS A 248 -6.47 -12.00 -14.84
CA HIS A 248 -5.64 -11.92 -13.63
C HIS A 248 -6.51 -11.97 -12.36
N SER A 249 -7.19 -13.10 -12.14
CA SER A 249 -8.04 -13.33 -10.96
C SER A 249 -7.27 -13.30 -9.63
N SER A 250 -6.02 -13.79 -9.61
CA SER A 250 -5.13 -13.74 -8.45
C SER A 250 -4.81 -12.29 -8.05
N LEU A 251 -4.41 -11.45 -9.02
CA LEU A 251 -4.21 -10.03 -8.82
C LEU A 251 -5.49 -9.35 -8.33
N ASN A 252 -6.64 -9.68 -8.92
CA ASN A 252 -7.92 -9.10 -8.48
C ASN A 252 -8.23 -9.42 -7.01
N GLN A 253 -7.97 -10.67 -6.60
CA GLN A 253 -8.14 -11.11 -5.22
C GLN A 253 -7.21 -10.33 -4.29
N VAL A 254 -5.92 -10.24 -4.61
CA VAL A 254 -4.94 -9.51 -3.80
C VAL A 254 -5.30 -8.03 -3.69
N CYS A 255 -5.62 -7.37 -4.80
CA CYS A 255 -6.05 -5.97 -4.81
C CYS A 255 -7.30 -5.77 -3.93
N SER A 256 -8.26 -6.69 -3.99
CA SER A 256 -9.50 -6.61 -3.22
C SER A 256 -9.25 -6.84 -1.73
N SER A 257 -8.42 -7.82 -1.35
CA SER A 257 -8.01 -8.04 0.04
C SER A 257 -7.20 -6.88 0.61
N PHE A 258 -6.32 -6.29 -0.20
CA PHE A 258 -5.55 -5.10 0.18
C PHE A 258 -6.45 -3.89 0.42
N LEU A 259 -7.33 -3.55 -0.53
CA LEU A 259 -8.30 -2.46 -0.39
C LEU A 259 -9.24 -2.69 0.80
N TYR A 260 -9.70 -3.91 1.00
CA TYR A 260 -10.52 -4.28 2.15
C TYR A 260 -9.82 -3.94 3.47
N SER A 261 -8.61 -4.47 3.70
CA SER A 261 -7.86 -4.21 4.93
C SER A 261 -7.55 -2.72 5.11
N MET A 262 -7.18 -2.04 4.03
CA MET A 262 -6.92 -0.60 4.06
C MET A 262 -8.18 0.18 4.48
N CYS A 263 -9.32 -0.07 3.83
CA CYS A 263 -10.57 0.63 4.15
C CYS A 263 -10.99 0.40 5.59
N ILE A 264 -10.93 -0.84 6.07
CA ILE A 264 -11.28 -1.17 7.46
C ILE A 264 -10.33 -0.47 8.45
N ASN A 265 -9.02 -0.45 8.18
CA ASN A 265 -8.05 0.24 9.04
C ASN A 265 -8.29 1.76 9.08
N LEU A 266 -8.61 2.38 7.95
CA LEU A 266 -8.88 3.82 7.86
C LEU A 266 -10.19 4.21 8.56
N LEU A 267 -11.21 3.36 8.47
CA LEU A 267 -12.52 3.59 9.09
C LEU A 267 -12.57 3.27 10.59
N SER A 268 -11.67 2.42 11.09
CA SER A 268 -11.60 2.03 12.50
C SER A 268 -11.05 3.14 13.40
N ALA A 269 -10.11 3.95 12.91
CA ALA A 269 -9.46 5.02 13.67
C ALA A 269 -9.30 6.31 12.86
N PRO A 270 -10.41 6.99 12.52
CA PRO A 270 -10.36 8.22 11.75
C PRO A 270 -9.77 9.38 12.58
N GLU A 271 -8.87 10.18 11.99
CA GLU A 271 -8.29 11.37 12.65
C GLU A 271 -9.29 12.51 12.81
N LYS A 272 -10.17 12.68 11.81
CA LYS A 272 -11.04 13.85 11.67
C LYS A 272 -12.49 13.57 12.05
N THR A 273 -12.89 12.31 12.23
CA THR A 273 -14.29 11.92 12.48
C THR A 273 -14.40 11.03 13.71
N ALA A 274 -15.62 10.82 14.21
CA ALA A 274 -15.83 9.84 15.27
C ALA A 274 -15.59 8.42 14.72
N PRO A 275 -14.91 7.54 15.47
CA PRO A 275 -14.77 6.14 15.07
C PRO A 275 -16.16 5.50 14.92
N LEU A 276 -16.26 4.61 13.94
CA LEU A 276 -17.50 3.86 13.68
C LEU A 276 -17.83 2.92 14.83
N SER A 277 -19.13 2.68 15.06
CA SER A 277 -19.54 1.63 16.00
C SER A 277 -19.15 0.24 15.46
N GLN A 278 -19.06 -0.75 16.35
CA GLN A 278 -18.75 -2.13 15.96
C GLN A 278 -19.76 -2.69 14.95
N GLU A 279 -21.04 -2.31 15.07
CA GLU A 279 -22.11 -2.69 14.15
C GLU A 279 -21.93 -2.02 12.77
N GLU A 280 -21.59 -0.72 12.74
CA GLU A 280 -21.29 0.02 11.51
C GLU A 280 -20.08 -0.59 10.78
N LEU A 281 -19.02 -0.95 11.51
CA LEU A 281 -17.83 -1.61 10.96
C LEU A 281 -18.16 -2.99 10.39
N SER A 282 -19.00 -3.78 11.06
CA SER A 282 -19.42 -5.09 10.58
C SER A 282 -20.20 -4.98 9.27
N ALA A 283 -21.14 -4.03 9.18
CA ALA A 283 -21.94 -3.80 7.97
C ALA A 283 -21.05 -3.35 6.79
N VAL A 284 -20.09 -2.46 7.04
CA VAL A 284 -19.13 -2.03 6.01
C VAL A 284 -18.20 -3.16 5.59
N SER A 285 -17.77 -3.99 6.54
CA SER A 285 -16.93 -5.16 6.25
C SER A 285 -17.61 -6.12 5.29
N GLU A 286 -18.86 -6.49 5.55
CA GLU A 286 -19.62 -7.39 4.67
C GLU A 286 -19.78 -6.79 3.27
N LEU A 287 -20.12 -5.50 3.20
CA LEU A 287 -20.29 -4.77 1.96
C LEU A 287 -19.02 -4.75 1.11
N LEU A 288 -17.87 -4.42 1.72
CA LEU A 288 -16.57 -4.39 1.04
C LEU A 288 -16.12 -5.78 0.59
N GLN A 289 -16.33 -6.82 1.40
CA GLN A 289 -15.96 -8.20 1.04
C GLN A 289 -16.66 -8.68 -0.23
N HIS A 290 -17.95 -8.35 -0.39
CA HIS A 290 -18.74 -8.78 -1.55
C HIS A 290 -18.54 -7.89 -2.78
N GLY A 291 -18.40 -6.57 -2.59
CA GLY A 291 -18.36 -5.64 -3.71
C GLY A 291 -16.96 -5.38 -4.30
N LEU A 292 -15.88 -5.41 -3.51
CA LEU A 292 -14.52 -5.15 -4.01
C LEU A 292 -14.08 -6.10 -5.14
N PRO A 293 -14.34 -7.41 -5.08
CA PRO A 293 -13.98 -8.33 -6.17
C PRO A 293 -14.67 -8.01 -7.50
N GLN A 294 -15.84 -7.36 -7.46
CA GLN A 294 -16.67 -7.03 -8.63
C GLN A 294 -16.32 -5.67 -9.27
N ILE A 295 -15.44 -4.89 -8.63
CA ILE A 295 -14.97 -3.62 -9.16
C ILE A 295 -13.75 -3.90 -10.05
N SER A 296 -13.89 -3.70 -11.35
CA SER A 296 -12.80 -3.74 -12.34
C SER A 296 -12.99 -2.66 -13.41
N SER A 297 -13.79 -1.64 -13.11
CA SER A 297 -14.12 -0.52 -13.99
C SER A 297 -13.14 0.64 -13.79
N ARG A 298 -12.92 1.42 -14.85
CA ARG A 298 -12.14 2.67 -14.76
C ARG A 298 -12.90 3.73 -13.96
N SER A 299 -12.22 4.80 -13.55
CA SER A 299 -12.85 5.88 -12.77
C SER A 299 -14.09 6.49 -13.46
N PRO A 300 -14.08 6.82 -14.76
CA PRO A 300 -15.26 7.36 -15.45
C PRO A 300 -16.43 6.36 -15.53
N GLU A 301 -16.12 5.08 -15.75
CA GLU A 301 -17.12 4.00 -15.76
C GLU A 301 -17.75 3.80 -14.38
N SER A 302 -16.94 3.94 -13.32
CA SER A 302 -17.39 3.83 -11.94
C SER A 302 -18.27 5.02 -11.54
N LEU A 303 -17.96 6.23 -12.03
CA LEU A 303 -18.80 7.43 -11.89
C LEU A 303 -20.11 7.28 -12.66
N ALA A 304 -20.07 6.79 -13.90
CA ALA A 304 -21.26 6.53 -14.69
C ALA A 304 -22.18 5.50 -14.02
N PHE A 305 -21.59 4.42 -13.48
CA PHE A 305 -22.32 3.40 -12.73
C PHE A 305 -22.92 3.93 -11.42
N LEU A 306 -22.20 4.82 -10.72
CA LEU A 306 -22.74 5.49 -9.53
C LEU A 306 -23.89 6.44 -9.89
N SER A 307 -23.81 7.10 -11.05
CA SER A 307 -24.83 8.03 -11.54
C SER A 307 -26.07 7.35 -12.10
N ASP A 308 -26.03 6.03 -12.31
CA ASP A 308 -27.13 5.29 -12.91
C ASP A 308 -28.33 5.26 -11.97
N ARG A 309 -29.46 5.77 -12.48
CA ARG A 309 -30.74 5.88 -11.76
C ARG A 309 -31.67 4.71 -12.02
N GLN A 310 -31.29 3.77 -12.90
CA GLN A 310 -32.09 2.59 -13.16
C GLN A 310 -32.30 1.77 -11.88
N TYR A 311 -33.38 0.99 -11.84
CA TYR A 311 -33.61 0.05 -10.76
C TYR A 311 -32.44 -0.95 -10.71
N MET A 312 -31.74 -1.00 -9.57
CA MET A 312 -30.55 -1.82 -9.39
C MET A 312 -30.90 -3.03 -8.53
N GLU A 313 -30.53 -4.22 -9.01
CA GLU A 313 -30.62 -5.43 -8.21
C GLU A 313 -29.67 -5.34 -6.99
N GLY A 314 -29.94 -6.07 -5.91
CA GLY A 314 -29.23 -5.90 -4.63
C GLY A 314 -27.70 -5.96 -4.71
N ALA A 315 -27.15 -6.80 -5.58
CA ALA A 315 -25.71 -6.89 -5.82
C ALA A 315 -25.14 -5.64 -6.54
N ALA A 316 -25.87 -5.09 -7.51
CA ALA A 316 -25.48 -3.87 -8.20
C ALA A 316 -25.51 -2.66 -7.26
N ARG A 317 -26.49 -2.61 -6.35
CA ARG A 317 -26.56 -1.58 -5.30
C ARG A 317 -25.38 -1.66 -4.33
N GLN A 318 -25.03 -2.86 -3.86
CA GLN A 318 -23.84 -3.07 -3.02
C GLN A 318 -22.55 -2.57 -3.69
N LYS A 319 -22.44 -2.77 -5.01
CA LYS A 319 -21.32 -2.24 -5.80
C LYS A 319 -21.30 -0.71 -5.83
N GLN A 320 -22.45 -0.04 -5.96
CA GLN A 320 -22.52 1.43 -5.87
C GLN A 320 -22.06 1.91 -4.49
N TYR A 321 -22.50 1.25 -3.41
CA TYR A 321 -22.05 1.57 -2.06
C TYR A 321 -20.54 1.41 -1.87
N CYS A 322 -19.95 0.34 -2.43
CA CYS A 322 -18.49 0.14 -2.37
C CYS A 322 -17.73 1.25 -3.11
N ILE A 323 -18.18 1.60 -4.32
CA ILE A 323 -17.57 2.68 -5.12
C ILE A 323 -17.63 4.01 -4.36
N LEU A 324 -18.78 4.32 -3.76
CA LEU A 324 -18.95 5.53 -2.96
C LEU A 324 -18.00 5.57 -1.76
N LEU A 325 -17.87 4.47 -1.01
CA LEU A 325 -16.96 4.40 0.14
C LEU A 325 -15.49 4.55 -0.28
N LEU A 326 -15.10 3.98 -1.43
CA LEU A 326 -13.77 4.15 -1.98
C LEU A 326 -13.49 5.62 -2.35
N PHE A 327 -14.43 6.29 -3.03
CA PHE A 327 -14.29 7.72 -3.33
C PHE A 327 -14.22 8.57 -2.06
N TYR A 328 -15.06 8.29 -1.07
CA TYR A 328 -15.05 8.98 0.22
C TYR A 328 -13.69 8.86 0.95
N LEU A 329 -13.15 7.64 1.06
CA LEU A 329 -11.86 7.41 1.69
C LEU A 329 -10.72 8.06 0.89
N ALA A 330 -10.76 7.95 -0.44
CA ALA A 330 -9.80 8.59 -1.31
C ALA A 330 -9.80 10.11 -1.11
N TYR A 331 -10.99 10.73 -1.00
CA TYR A 331 -11.12 12.17 -0.79
C TYR A 331 -10.59 12.63 0.57
N ILE A 332 -10.88 11.90 1.65
CA ILE A 332 -10.39 12.21 3.01
C ILE A 332 -8.86 12.20 3.08
N HIS A 333 -8.25 11.26 2.35
CA HIS A 333 -6.81 11.04 2.34
C HIS A 333 -6.09 11.73 1.17
N GLU A 334 -6.76 12.66 0.49
CA GLU A 334 -6.20 13.45 -0.61
C GLU A 334 -5.73 12.62 -1.82
N ASP A 335 -6.21 11.39 -1.96
CA ASP A 335 -6.05 10.53 -3.12
C ASP A 335 -7.10 10.89 -4.19
N ARG A 336 -7.08 12.13 -4.69
CA ARG A 336 -8.14 12.64 -5.59
C ARG A 336 -7.86 12.25 -7.04
N PHE A 337 -8.61 11.26 -7.54
CA PHE A 337 -8.47 10.73 -8.91
C PHE A 337 -9.71 10.88 -9.81
N VAL A 338 -10.69 11.67 -9.36
CA VAL A 338 -11.92 12.01 -10.09
C VAL A 338 -12.19 13.51 -9.99
N SER A 339 -12.85 14.07 -11.01
CA SER A 339 -13.25 15.48 -11.01
C SER A 339 -14.28 15.77 -9.92
N GLU A 340 -14.11 16.86 -9.18
CA GLU A 340 -15.04 17.25 -8.10
C GLU A 340 -16.46 17.45 -8.64
N ALA A 341 -16.58 18.10 -9.81
CA ALA A 341 -17.87 18.33 -10.47
C ALA A 341 -18.56 17.02 -10.92
N GLU A 342 -17.80 16.08 -11.49
CA GLU A 342 -18.36 14.79 -11.93
C GLU A 342 -18.77 13.93 -10.73
N LEU A 343 -17.96 13.93 -9.66
CA LEU A 343 -18.26 13.22 -8.44
C LEU A 343 -19.50 13.80 -7.74
N PHE A 344 -19.62 15.13 -7.68
CA PHE A 344 -20.79 15.82 -7.14
C PHE A 344 -22.09 15.36 -7.85
N MET A 345 -22.09 15.42 -9.19
CA MET A 345 -23.26 15.02 -10.00
C MET A 345 -23.59 13.52 -9.85
N ALA A 346 -22.56 12.67 -9.73
CA ALA A 346 -22.74 11.24 -9.53
C ALA A 346 -23.34 10.91 -8.16
N VAL A 347 -22.86 11.54 -7.09
CA VAL A 347 -23.38 11.35 -5.73
C VAL A 347 -24.81 11.89 -5.61
N GLN A 348 -25.11 13.03 -6.24
CA GLN A 348 -26.47 13.57 -6.29
C GLN A 348 -27.43 12.60 -6.98
N SER A 349 -27.05 12.10 -8.17
CA SER A 349 -27.88 11.14 -8.91
C SER A 349 -28.07 9.83 -8.16
N PHE A 350 -27.05 9.36 -7.45
CA PHE A 350 -27.12 8.19 -6.59
C PHE A 350 -28.15 8.38 -5.46
N LEU A 351 -28.12 9.51 -4.74
CA LEU A 351 -29.09 9.78 -3.66
C LEU A 351 -30.53 9.87 -4.18
N LEU A 352 -30.74 10.53 -5.33
CA LEU A 352 -32.04 10.57 -5.99
C LEU A 352 -32.52 9.16 -6.38
N SER A 353 -31.62 8.28 -6.86
CA SER A 353 -31.97 6.90 -7.18
C SER A 353 -32.43 6.09 -5.96
N LEU A 354 -31.87 6.37 -4.77
CA LEU A 354 -32.28 5.72 -3.52
C LEU A 354 -33.66 6.21 -3.09
N GLN A 355 -33.92 7.51 -3.28
CA GLN A 355 -35.23 8.11 -3.01
C GLN A 355 -36.31 7.53 -3.93
N ASP A 356 -36.06 7.48 -5.23
CA ASP A 356 -36.99 6.94 -6.23
C ASP A 356 -37.36 5.47 -5.93
N GLN A 357 -36.45 4.72 -5.30
CA GLN A 357 -36.60 3.30 -4.98
C GLN A 357 -37.02 3.07 -3.50
N GLY A 358 -37.13 4.12 -2.69
CA GLY A 358 -37.46 4.02 -1.26
C GLY A 358 -36.44 3.24 -0.42
N GLU A 359 -35.20 3.13 -0.90
CA GLU A 359 -34.14 2.36 -0.25
C GLU A 359 -33.45 3.18 0.86
N ARG A 360 -33.06 2.50 1.94
CA ARG A 360 -32.30 3.11 3.04
C ARG A 360 -30.86 2.58 3.02
N PRO A 361 -29.86 3.41 2.68
CA PRO A 361 -28.48 2.97 2.67
C PRO A 361 -27.95 2.79 4.11
N PRO A 362 -26.88 2.00 4.31
CA PRO A 362 -26.16 1.96 5.58
C PRO A 362 -25.69 3.35 6.00
N LEU A 363 -25.70 3.64 7.31
CA LEU A 363 -25.39 4.98 7.83
C LEU A 363 -24.00 5.50 7.42
N VAL A 364 -23.02 4.60 7.26
CA VAL A 364 -21.66 4.97 6.80
C VAL A 364 -21.65 5.44 5.35
N VAL A 365 -22.42 4.76 4.49
CA VAL A 365 -22.60 5.14 3.08
C VAL A 365 -23.30 6.50 3.00
N PHE A 366 -24.31 6.71 3.85
CA PHE A 366 -24.99 7.99 3.93
C PHE A 366 -24.06 9.13 4.37
N ARG A 367 -23.28 8.94 5.45
CA ARG A 367 -22.27 9.91 5.90
C ARG A 367 -21.25 10.22 4.80
N ALA A 368 -20.82 9.19 4.07
CA ALA A 368 -19.91 9.34 2.94
C ALA A 368 -20.51 10.20 1.82
N SER A 369 -21.78 9.99 1.44
CA SER A 369 -22.48 10.82 0.45
C SER A 369 -22.52 12.29 0.87
N VAL A 370 -22.93 12.57 2.11
CA VAL A 370 -23.03 13.94 2.62
C VAL A 370 -21.67 14.64 2.64
N TYR A 371 -20.62 13.93 3.07
CA TYR A 371 -19.26 14.46 3.04
C TYR A 371 -18.80 14.82 1.63
N LEU A 372 -19.00 13.92 0.67
CA LEU A 372 -18.60 14.13 -0.72
C LEU A 372 -19.34 15.29 -1.35
N LEU A 373 -20.65 15.42 -1.13
CA LEU A 373 -21.43 16.58 -1.60
C LEU A 373 -20.91 17.89 -1.02
N ALA A 374 -20.66 17.93 0.30
CA ALA A 374 -20.18 19.14 0.96
C ALA A 374 -18.76 19.55 0.53
N THR A 375 -17.91 18.58 0.19
CA THR A 375 -16.50 18.84 -0.19
C THR A 375 -16.30 19.06 -1.68
N CYS A 376 -17.17 18.51 -2.54
CA CYS A 376 -17.14 18.71 -3.99
C CYS A 376 -18.01 19.89 -4.45
N GLN A 377 -18.67 20.59 -3.52
CA GLN A 377 -19.49 21.75 -3.82
C GLN A 377 -18.64 22.88 -4.41
N ASP A 378 -19.03 23.34 -5.61
CA ASP A 378 -18.48 24.55 -6.20
C ASP A 378 -18.93 25.77 -5.39
N LYS A 379 -18.08 26.80 -5.26
CA LYS A 379 -18.37 27.98 -4.43
C LYS A 379 -19.51 28.85 -4.97
N ASP A 380 -20.02 28.53 -6.16
CA ASP A 380 -21.03 29.28 -6.88
C ASP A 380 -22.45 28.72 -6.66
N GLY A 381 -23.01 28.98 -5.47
CA GLY A 381 -24.42 29.31 -5.18
C GLY A 381 -25.63 28.49 -5.69
N ALA A 382 -25.50 27.46 -6.52
CA ALA A 382 -26.62 26.82 -7.23
C ALA A 382 -27.43 25.79 -6.41
N LEU A 383 -27.32 25.80 -5.09
CA LEU A 383 -27.64 24.65 -4.24
C LEU A 383 -28.84 24.81 -3.29
N ASP A 384 -29.50 25.97 -3.23
CA ASP A 384 -30.63 26.17 -2.31
C ASP A 384 -31.83 25.25 -2.60
N GLU A 385 -32.06 24.83 -3.84
CA GLU A 385 -33.17 23.91 -4.19
C GLU A 385 -32.84 22.43 -3.94
N VAL A 386 -31.61 22.00 -4.23
CA VAL A 386 -31.20 20.58 -4.11
C VAL A 386 -31.04 20.17 -2.65
N TRP A 387 -30.49 21.06 -1.81
CA TRP A 387 -30.46 20.79 -0.37
C TRP A 387 -31.84 20.73 0.23
N ALA A 388 -32.80 21.53 -0.25
CA ALA A 388 -34.19 21.46 0.22
C ALA A 388 -34.81 20.08 -0.09
N GLU A 389 -34.65 19.55 -1.31
CA GLU A 389 -35.16 18.22 -1.67
C GLU A 389 -34.51 17.09 -0.87
N ILE A 390 -33.18 17.13 -0.71
CA ILE A 390 -32.41 16.15 0.10
C ILE A 390 -32.79 16.26 1.59
N TYR A 391 -32.97 17.48 2.10
CA TYR A 391 -33.32 17.77 3.50
C TYR A 391 -34.71 17.24 3.87
N TYR A 392 -35.73 17.49 3.06
CA TYR A 392 -37.08 16.95 3.29
C TYR A 392 -37.12 15.41 3.19
N SER A 393 -36.27 14.80 2.36
CA SER A 393 -36.24 13.35 2.18
C SER A 393 -35.47 12.59 3.26
N LEU A 394 -34.55 13.25 3.97
CA LEU A 394 -33.64 12.62 4.93
C LEU A 394 -33.87 13.09 6.37
N GLU A 395 -34.93 13.87 6.59
CA GLU A 395 -35.29 14.49 7.86
C GLU A 395 -35.20 13.48 9.01
N ASP A 396 -35.73 12.26 8.87
CA ASP A 396 -35.64 11.22 9.92
C ASP A 396 -34.21 10.74 10.21
N GLN A 397 -33.39 10.44 9.19
CA GLN A 397 -32.02 9.95 9.40
C GLN A 397 -31.03 11.05 9.79
N ILE A 398 -31.18 12.25 9.22
CA ILE A 398 -30.40 13.43 9.56
C ILE A 398 -30.72 13.86 11.00
N VAL A 399 -32.00 13.93 11.38
CA VAL A 399 -32.40 14.23 12.76
C VAL A 399 -31.90 13.15 13.72
N LEU A 400 -32.03 11.85 13.44
CA LEU A 400 -31.45 10.79 14.29
C LEU A 400 -29.92 10.86 14.43
N SER A 401 -29.22 11.23 13.35
CA SER A 401 -27.75 11.33 13.31
C SER A 401 -27.22 12.61 13.97
N LEU A 402 -27.98 13.72 13.89
CA LEU A 402 -27.72 14.98 14.55
C LEU A 402 -28.04 14.90 16.05
N VAL A 403 -29.18 14.31 16.42
CA VAL A 403 -29.62 14.08 17.82
C VAL A 403 -28.69 13.13 18.56
N SER A 404 -28.08 12.15 17.87
CA SER A 404 -27.06 11.26 18.46
C SER A 404 -25.65 11.84 18.51
N GLY A 405 -25.43 13.08 18.02
CA GLY A 405 -24.13 13.76 18.03
C GLY A 405 -23.07 13.16 17.09
N ARG A 406 -23.46 12.26 16.17
CA ARG A 406 -22.52 11.47 15.34
C ARG A 406 -22.06 12.15 14.04
N LEU A 407 -22.70 13.27 13.66
CA LEU A 407 -22.35 14.06 12.46
C LEU A 407 -21.35 15.21 12.74
N PHE A 408 -21.21 15.66 14.00
CA PHE A 408 -20.64 16.98 14.35
C PHE A 408 -19.11 17.11 14.48
N LYS A 409 -18.31 16.28 13.81
CA LYS A 409 -16.83 16.44 13.83
C LYS A 409 -16.16 16.63 12.47
N VAL A 410 -16.93 16.76 11.38
CA VAL A 410 -16.41 16.60 10.02
C VAL A 410 -15.84 17.89 9.37
N ALA A 411 -15.85 19.06 10.03
CA ALA A 411 -15.33 20.30 9.41
C ALA A 411 -14.61 21.26 10.38
N PRO A 412 -13.56 21.98 9.94
CA PRO A 412 -12.95 23.08 10.69
C PRO A 412 -13.81 24.35 10.60
N SER A 413 -14.94 24.33 11.31
CA SER A 413 -15.76 25.46 11.80
C SER A 413 -17.18 24.92 12.00
N PRO A 414 -17.55 24.52 13.23
CA PRO A 414 -18.87 23.98 13.54
C PRO A 414 -20.03 24.98 13.34
N PHE A 415 -19.74 26.25 13.13
CA PHE A 415 -20.73 27.33 13.18
C PHE A 415 -21.21 27.81 11.80
N ASP A 416 -20.40 27.70 10.74
CA ASP A 416 -20.79 28.25 9.43
C ASP A 416 -21.66 27.30 8.60
N MET A 417 -21.44 25.97 8.69
CA MET A 417 -22.37 25.00 8.09
C MET A 417 -23.72 24.97 8.82
N VAL A 418 -23.72 25.18 10.14
CA VAL A 418 -24.96 25.17 10.93
C VAL A 418 -25.77 26.44 10.69
N PHE A 419 -25.15 27.59 10.43
CA PHE A 419 -25.89 28.81 10.07
C PHE A 419 -26.47 28.77 8.65
N LEU A 420 -25.83 28.07 7.70
CA LEU A 420 -26.42 27.81 6.39
C LEU A 420 -27.52 26.73 6.43
N VAL A 421 -27.41 25.74 7.33
CA VAL A 421 -28.35 24.60 7.41
C VAL A 421 -29.50 24.82 8.40
N LEU A 422 -29.35 25.63 9.45
CA LEU A 422 -30.40 25.95 10.44
C LEU A 422 -30.86 27.42 10.42
N GLY A 423 -30.13 28.31 9.76
CA GLY A 423 -30.36 29.77 9.85
C GLY A 423 -31.54 30.32 9.07
N GLN A 424 -32.17 29.54 8.17
CA GLN A 424 -33.33 30.03 7.40
C GLN A 424 -34.71 29.61 7.93
N ASN A 425 -34.80 28.68 8.91
CA ASN A 425 -36.11 28.17 9.37
C ASN A 425 -36.42 28.34 10.86
N LEU A 426 -35.59 29.06 11.63
CA LEU A 426 -35.92 29.43 13.01
C LEU A 426 -36.86 30.65 13.13
N SER A 427 -37.36 31.20 12.02
CA SER A 427 -38.40 32.25 12.04
C SER A 427 -39.84 31.73 11.93
N PHE A 428 -40.07 30.40 11.92
CA PHE A 428 -41.42 29.81 11.86
C PHE A 428 -41.84 29.03 13.12
N LEU A 429 -41.05 29.10 14.20
CA LEU A 429 -41.41 28.56 15.52
C LEU A 429 -41.21 29.62 16.61
N VAL A 430 -42.11 30.62 16.60
CA VAL A 430 -42.66 31.30 17.79
C VAL A 430 -44.17 31.33 17.64
#